data_AF-A0A2G9TWD2-F1
#
_entry.id   AF-A0A2G9TWD2-F1
#
_cell.length_a   1.000
_cell.length_b   1.000
_cell.length_c   1.000
_cell.angle_alpha   90.00
_cell.angle_beta   90.00
_cell.angle_gamma   90.00
#
_symmetry.space_group_name_H-M   'P 1'
#
loop_
_entity.id
_entity.type
_entity.pdbx_description
1 polymer ?
#
loop_
_entity_poly.entity_id
_entity_poly.type
_entity_poly.pdbx_seq_one_letter_code
_entity_poly.pdbx_strand_id
1 'polypeptide(L)'
;MTRRGAIDVGKCYGIHVAHQVVVSFTPTHIEAVKSRNPACRSVLYMHDLMSQEFFTLNSTNKRFRPVIFNDTQPSDLPVGWPRSTLVYHFPTNMAALCAKIFKGSDLDNKSKMVTT
;
A
#
# COMPACT_ATOMS: atom_id res chain seq x y z
N MET A 1 -37.73 0.11 -0.67
CA MET A 1 -37.13 0.41 0.66
C MET A 1 -36.15 -0.71 0.98
N THR A 2 -34.89 -0.60 0.56
CA THR A 2 -33.89 -1.67 0.75
C THR A 2 -32.78 -1.13 1.63
N ARG A 3 -32.60 -1.79 2.78
CA ARG A 3 -31.77 -1.34 3.90
C ARG A 3 -30.29 -1.26 3.51
N ARG A 4 -29.65 -0.23 4.07
CA ARG A 4 -28.22 0.08 4.02
C ARG A 4 -27.38 -1.13 4.43
N GLY A 5 -26.45 -1.54 3.59
CA GLY A 5 -25.23 -2.20 4.05
C GLY A 5 -24.25 -1.12 4.48
N ALA A 6 -24.39 -0.63 5.72
CA ALA A 6 -23.36 0.19 6.35
C ALA A 6 -22.14 -0.70 6.52
N ILE A 7 -21.17 -0.56 5.62
CA ILE A 7 -19.87 -1.20 5.74
C ILE A 7 -19.22 -0.55 6.96
N ASP A 8 -18.87 -1.37 7.93
CA ASP A 8 -18.18 -0.97 9.15
C ASP A 8 -16.93 -0.15 8.81
N VAL A 9 -17.04 1.17 8.95
CA VAL A 9 -15.96 2.14 8.76
C VAL A 9 -14.80 1.86 9.73
N GLY A 10 -15.06 1.06 10.79
CA GLY A 10 -14.11 0.63 11.81
C GLY A 10 -12.90 -0.17 11.31
N LYS A 11 -13.02 -0.96 10.23
CA LYS A 11 -11.88 -1.79 9.72
C LYS A 11 -10.89 -1.04 8.82
N CYS A 12 -11.26 0.13 8.33
CA CYS A 12 -10.44 0.88 7.35
C CYS A 12 -9.55 1.94 7.98
N TYR A 13 -9.72 2.21 9.29
CA TYR A 13 -8.84 3.11 10.05
C TYR A 13 -7.37 2.74 9.92
N GLY A 14 -7.04 1.44 9.79
CA GLY A 14 -5.67 0.95 9.69
C GLY A 14 -4.87 1.54 8.52
N ILE A 15 -5.46 1.65 7.31
CA ILE A 15 -4.76 2.32 6.19
C ILE A 15 -4.65 3.82 6.48
N HIS A 16 -5.73 4.45 6.94
CA HIS A 16 -5.75 5.90 7.12
C HIS A 16 -4.68 6.38 8.12
N VAL A 17 -4.38 5.61 9.17
CA VAL A 17 -3.37 5.97 10.17
C VAL A 17 -1.97 5.42 9.91
N ALA A 18 -1.79 4.49 8.94
CA ALA A 18 -0.50 3.89 8.68
C ALA A 18 0.48 4.87 8.02
N HIS A 19 1.69 5.02 8.57
CA HIS A 19 2.74 5.87 7.99
C HIS A 19 3.44 5.21 6.78
N GLN A 20 3.46 3.88 6.73
CA GLN A 20 4.02 3.09 5.63
C GLN A 20 3.08 1.90 5.39
N VAL A 21 2.74 1.63 4.13
CA VAL A 21 1.89 0.50 3.73
C VAL A 21 2.66 -0.31 2.69
N VAL A 22 3.00 -1.54 3.04
CA VAL A 22 3.66 -2.48 2.15
C VAL A 22 2.60 -3.31 1.44
N VAL A 23 2.67 -3.37 0.12
CA VAL A 23 1.71 -4.13 -0.70
C VAL A 23 2.48 -5.15 -1.52
N SER A 24 2.25 -6.43 -1.22
CA SER A 24 2.80 -7.55 -1.97
C SER A 24 1.95 -7.84 -3.21
N PHE A 25 2.57 -7.81 -4.38
CA PHE A 25 1.95 -8.13 -5.66
C PHE A 25 2.39 -9.52 -6.11
N THR A 26 1.53 -10.51 -5.87
CA THR A 26 1.61 -11.83 -6.52
C THR A 26 0.92 -11.77 -7.89
N PRO A 27 1.13 -12.76 -8.79
CA PRO A 27 0.41 -12.82 -10.06
C PRO A 27 -1.11 -12.80 -9.87
N THR A 28 -1.62 -13.55 -8.88
CA THR A 28 -3.05 -13.60 -8.54
C THR A 28 -3.60 -12.27 -8.03
N HIS A 29 -2.82 -11.51 -7.26
CA HIS A 29 -3.21 -10.16 -6.83
C HIS A 29 -3.31 -9.23 -8.04
N ILE A 30 -2.29 -9.23 -8.90
CA ILE A 30 -2.23 -8.39 -10.10
C ILE A 30 -3.41 -8.68 -11.01
N GLU A 31 -3.66 -9.96 -11.29
CA GLU A 31 -4.79 -10.42 -12.11
C GLU A 31 -6.12 -9.99 -11.50
N ALA A 32 -6.31 -10.19 -10.19
CA ALA A 32 -7.52 -9.78 -9.50
C ALA A 32 -7.82 -8.29 -9.67
N VAL A 33 -6.81 -7.42 -9.53
CA VAL A 33 -6.96 -5.97 -9.71
C VAL A 33 -7.24 -5.62 -11.18
N LYS A 34 -6.46 -6.17 -12.14
CA LYS A 34 -6.62 -5.87 -13.57
C LYS A 34 -7.97 -6.31 -14.13
N SER A 35 -8.41 -7.51 -13.77
CA SER A 35 -9.69 -8.08 -14.20
C SER A 35 -10.89 -7.55 -13.42
N ARG A 36 -10.65 -6.78 -12.34
CA ARG A 36 -11.66 -6.34 -11.38
C ARG A 36 -12.50 -7.52 -10.86
N ASN A 37 -11.85 -8.64 -10.53
CA ASN A 37 -12.51 -9.88 -10.14
C ASN A 37 -13.40 -9.68 -8.89
N PRO A 38 -14.74 -9.85 -8.98
CA PRO A 38 -15.66 -9.58 -7.87
C PRO A 38 -15.56 -10.58 -6.72
N ALA A 39 -14.84 -11.71 -6.89
CA ALA A 39 -14.52 -12.63 -5.81
C ALA A 39 -13.44 -12.06 -4.87
N CYS A 40 -12.59 -11.16 -5.37
CA CYS A 40 -11.46 -10.57 -4.65
C CYS A 40 -11.82 -9.19 -4.04
N ARG A 41 -13.02 -9.06 -3.46
CA ARG A 41 -13.57 -7.76 -3.01
C ARG A 41 -12.64 -6.99 -2.07
N SER A 42 -11.97 -7.68 -1.14
CA SER A 42 -11.04 -7.05 -0.21
C SER A 42 -9.81 -6.48 -0.92
N VAL A 43 -9.23 -7.22 -1.87
CA VAL A 43 -8.08 -6.75 -2.68
C VAL A 43 -8.47 -5.52 -3.49
N LEU A 44 -9.62 -5.59 -4.18
CA LEU A 44 -10.14 -4.46 -4.96
C LEU A 44 -10.39 -3.24 -4.10
N TYR A 45 -11.05 -3.43 -2.96
CA TYR A 45 -11.36 -2.35 -2.03
C TYR A 45 -10.11 -1.65 -1.51
N MET A 46 -9.11 -2.42 -1.05
CA MET A 46 -7.84 -1.86 -0.59
C MET A 46 -7.11 -1.11 -1.72
N HIS A 47 -7.09 -1.68 -2.93
CA HIS A 47 -6.48 -1.05 -4.09
C HIS A 47 -7.17 0.27 -4.46
N ASP A 48 -8.51 0.32 -4.41
CA ASP A 48 -9.29 1.53 -4.71
C ASP A 48 -9.05 2.61 -3.65
N LEU A 49 -8.99 2.27 -2.36
CA LEU A 49 -8.66 3.22 -1.29
C LEU A 49 -7.27 3.84 -1.51
N MET A 50 -6.25 3.02 -1.80
CA MET A 50 -4.90 3.51 -2.07
C MET A 50 -4.85 4.36 -3.34
N SER A 51 -5.59 3.98 -4.38
CA SER A 51 -5.67 4.75 -5.63
C SER A 51 -6.34 6.11 -5.40
N GLN A 52 -7.44 6.15 -4.66
CA GLN A 52 -8.14 7.39 -4.33
C GLN A 52 -7.23 8.34 -3.53
N GLU A 53 -6.51 7.83 -2.54
CA GLU A 53 -5.55 8.65 -1.79
C GLU A 53 -4.44 9.19 -2.70
N PHE A 54 -3.87 8.36 -3.55
CA PHE A 54 -2.84 8.78 -4.50
C PHE A 54 -3.33 9.92 -5.41
N PHE A 55 -4.53 9.82 -5.96
CA PHE A 55 -5.11 10.90 -6.78
C PHE A 55 -5.41 12.15 -5.96
N THR A 56 -5.94 12.00 -4.75
CA THR A 56 -6.23 13.13 -3.84
C THR A 56 -4.95 13.88 -3.44
N LEU A 57 -3.82 13.18 -3.39
CA LEU A 57 -2.50 13.76 -3.11
C LEU A 57 -1.76 14.18 -4.39
N ASN A 58 -2.47 14.59 -5.45
CA ASN A 58 -1.90 15.05 -6.72
C ASN A 58 -0.91 14.04 -7.33
N SER A 59 -1.27 12.76 -7.34
CA SER A 59 -0.44 11.68 -7.87
C SER A 59 0.93 11.58 -7.17
N THR A 60 1.01 11.97 -5.89
CA THR A 60 2.21 11.85 -5.08
C THR A 60 2.06 10.70 -4.11
N ASN A 61 2.89 9.66 -4.27
CA ASN A 61 2.92 8.55 -3.33
C ASN A 61 3.81 8.87 -2.11
N LYS A 62 3.18 9.05 -0.95
CA LYS A 62 3.90 9.32 0.31
C LYS A 62 4.22 8.05 1.10
N ARG A 63 3.35 7.03 1.09
CA ARG A 63 3.40 5.90 2.05
C ARG A 63 3.28 4.49 1.47
N PHE A 64 2.89 4.32 0.21
CA PHE A 64 2.71 2.99 -0.38
C PHE A 64 4.04 2.45 -0.92
N ARG A 65 4.34 1.18 -0.63
CA ARG A 65 5.56 0.49 -1.00
C ARG A 65 5.20 -0.81 -1.72
N PRO A 66 5.23 -0.84 -3.05
CA PRO A 66 4.96 -2.06 -3.81
C PRO A 66 6.15 -3.03 -3.68
N VAL A 67 5.84 -4.29 -3.44
CA VAL A 67 6.79 -5.42 -3.37
C VAL A 67 6.39 -6.46 -4.40
N ILE A 68 7.35 -6.89 -5.22
CA ILE A 68 7.19 -7.94 -6.24
C ILE A 68 8.09 -9.15 -5.92
N PHE A 69 7.77 -10.28 -6.53
CA PHE A 69 8.50 -11.54 -6.40
C PHE A 69 9.05 -11.98 -7.77
N ASN A 70 9.86 -13.06 -7.79
CA ASN A 70 10.55 -13.54 -8.98
C ASN A 70 9.62 -13.85 -10.18
N ASP A 71 8.36 -14.18 -9.92
CA ASP A 71 7.32 -14.50 -10.91
C ASP A 71 6.54 -13.28 -11.40
N THR A 72 6.96 -12.07 -11.01
CA THR A 72 6.29 -10.81 -11.35
C THR A 72 7.31 -9.75 -11.72
N GLN A 73 6.96 -8.91 -12.71
CA GLN A 73 7.78 -7.78 -13.12
C GLN A 73 7.10 -6.45 -12.79
N PRO A 74 7.86 -5.35 -12.65
CA PRO A 74 7.29 -4.02 -12.47
C PRO A 74 6.30 -3.63 -13.58
N SER A 75 6.51 -4.12 -14.80
CA SER A 75 5.60 -3.95 -15.94
C SER A 75 4.25 -4.64 -15.78
N ASP A 76 4.14 -5.61 -14.88
CA ASP A 76 2.92 -6.37 -14.65
C ASP A 76 2.00 -5.66 -13.65
N LEU A 77 2.52 -4.77 -12.82
CA LEU A 77 1.75 -4.06 -11.80
C LEU A 77 0.54 -3.31 -12.39
N PRO A 78 -0.54 -3.06 -11.65
CA PRO A 78 -1.63 -2.20 -12.10
C PRO A 78 -1.14 -0.79 -12.44
N VAL A 79 -1.77 -0.12 -13.41
CA VAL A 79 -1.49 1.28 -13.74
C VAL A 79 -1.88 2.17 -12.56
N GLY A 80 -1.08 3.21 -12.30
CA GLY A 80 -1.30 4.16 -11.21
C GLY A 80 -0.16 4.12 -10.19
N TRP A 81 -0.50 4.31 -8.91
CA TRP A 81 0.48 4.39 -7.81
C TRP A 81 1.49 3.23 -7.75
N PRO A 82 1.16 1.96 -8.08
CA PRO A 82 2.13 0.87 -8.01
C PRO A 82 3.29 1.03 -9.00
N ARG A 83 3.05 1.67 -10.15
CA ARG A 83 4.06 1.95 -11.18
C ARG A 83 4.72 3.33 -11.04
N SER A 84 4.18 4.21 -10.22
CA SER A 84 4.66 5.60 -10.08
C SER A 84 5.66 5.80 -8.92
N THR A 85 6.15 4.71 -8.34
CA THR A 85 7.03 4.73 -7.17
C THR A 85 8.09 3.64 -7.29
N LEU A 86 9.11 3.71 -6.44
CA LEU A 86 10.11 2.65 -6.32
C LEU A 86 9.44 1.32 -5.94
N VAL A 87 9.68 0.30 -6.76
CA VAL A 87 9.23 -1.08 -6.56
C VAL A 87 10.37 -1.89 -5.94
N TYR A 88 10.06 -2.63 -4.88
CA TYR A 88 11.03 -3.47 -4.18
C TYR A 88 10.88 -4.92 -4.61
N HIS A 89 12.00 -5.57 -4.94
CA HIS A 89 12.00 -6.99 -5.27
C HIS A 89 12.32 -7.81 -4.02
N PHE A 90 11.45 -8.75 -3.64
CA PHE A 90 11.76 -9.70 -2.58
C PHE A 90 12.55 -10.90 -3.13
N PRO A 91 13.57 -11.42 -2.41
CA PRO A 91 14.18 -10.88 -1.19
C PRO A 91 15.26 -9.81 -1.45
N THR A 92 15.66 -9.60 -2.70
CA THR A 92 16.83 -8.80 -3.11
C THR A 92 16.91 -7.40 -2.51
N ASN A 93 15.79 -6.68 -2.43
CA ASN A 93 15.72 -5.31 -1.92
C ASN A 93 15.13 -5.21 -0.50
N MET A 94 15.01 -6.32 0.22
CA MET A 94 14.32 -6.32 1.52
C MET A 94 15.04 -5.44 2.56
N ALA A 95 16.38 -5.45 2.59
CA ALA A 95 17.15 -4.57 3.47
C ALA A 95 16.87 -3.08 3.19
N ALA A 96 16.79 -2.69 1.92
CA ALA A 96 16.48 -1.32 1.52
C ALA A 96 15.03 -0.94 1.85
N LEU A 97 14.09 -1.87 1.72
CA LEU A 97 12.70 -1.69 2.13
C LEU A 97 12.60 -1.47 3.65
N CYS A 98 13.22 -2.34 4.44
CA CYS A 98 13.28 -2.20 5.89
C CYS A 98 13.89 -0.86 6.30
N ALA A 99 15.04 -0.48 5.73
CA ALA A 99 15.66 0.81 6.00
C ALA A 99 14.72 1.98 5.67
N LYS A 100 13.92 1.90 4.59
CA LYS A 100 12.94 2.93 4.25
C LYS A 100 11.79 3.00 5.26
N ILE A 101 11.30 1.85 5.72
CA ILE A 101 10.18 1.76 6.67
C ILE A 101 10.61 2.26 8.05
N PHE A 102 11.78 1.86 8.53
CA PHE A 102 12.25 2.12 9.88
C PHE A 102 13.03 3.44 10.04
N LYS A 103 13.50 4.07 8.95
CA LYS A 103 14.19 5.37 9.03
C LYS A 103 13.37 6.49 9.70
N GLY A 104 12.04 6.39 9.70
CA GLY A 104 11.15 7.39 10.30
C GLY A 104 10.80 7.15 11.77
N SER A 105 10.92 5.92 12.28
CA SER A 105 10.52 5.59 13.66
C SER A 105 11.52 6.06 14.73
N ASP A 106 12.78 6.28 14.37
CA ASP A 106 13.82 6.72 15.32
C ASP A 106 13.83 8.23 15.59
N LEU A 107 13.29 9.05 14.68
CA LEU A 107 13.30 10.51 14.83
C LEU A 107 12.24 11.02 15.81
N ASP A 108 11.09 10.34 15.90
CA ASP A 108 10.04 10.67 16.87
C ASP A 108 10.40 10.22 18.30
N ASN A 109 11.21 9.16 18.45
CA ASN A 109 11.63 8.66 19.76
C ASN A 109 12.80 9.47 20.35
N LYS A 110 13.70 9.97 19.50
CA LYS A 110 14.81 10.83 19.94
C LYS A 110 14.35 12.23 20.37
N SER A 111 13.22 12.71 19.84
CA SER A 111 12.62 13.99 20.22
C SER A 111 11.91 13.95 21.58
N LYS A 112 11.52 12.75 22.07
CA LYS A 112 10.94 12.56 23.40
C LYS A 112 11.96 12.32 24.51
N MET A 113 13.23 12.10 24.16
CA MET A 113 14.31 11.83 25.13
C MET A 113 15.28 13.02 25.29
N VAL A 114 14.78 14.25 25.11
CA VAL A 114 15.47 15.48 25.51
C VAL A 114 14.42 16.50 25.98
N THR A 115 13.78 16.26 27.12
CA THR A 115 13.21 17.36 27.92
C THR A 115 13.19 16.94 29.39
N THR A 116 14.20 17.43 30.11
CA THR A 116 14.33 17.62 31.57
C THR A 116 14.46 16.38 32.45
#